data_AF-A0A0D2AKY7-F1
#
_entry.id   AF-A0A0D2AKY7-F1
#
_cell.length_a   1.000
_cell.length_b   1.000
_cell.length_c   1.000
_cell.angle_alpha   90.00
_cell.angle_beta   90.00
_cell.angle_gamma   90.00
#
_symmetry.space_group_name_H-M   'P 1'
#
loop_
_entity.id
_entity.type
_entity.pdbx_description
1 polymer ?
#
loop_
_entity_poly.entity_id
_entity_poly.type
_entity_poly.pdbx_seq_one_letter_code
_entity_poly.pdbx_strand_id
1 'polypeptide(L)'
;MTPNPRPVVPNEMGKQAVYISIFRGVVFREIEVCINAKVEEQFDARFRARFKERLGEAFEPKFKPMAQLVRGNVVEELGNKLSQTVAGIVFHSVFREVLDETGAVMRRLHAPNTWVRDAMYDLVFHEKYDEVMDEQFDDELEATFDPAFDEAFPEVFDQKFDELLAVVTKADSPKAA
;
A
#
# COMPACT_ATOMS: atom_id res chain seq x y z
N MET A 1 -18.55 -55.79 12.67
CA MET A 1 -19.06 -54.40 12.73
C MET A 1 -17.87 -53.48 12.92
N THR A 2 -17.38 -52.89 11.84
CA THR A 2 -16.34 -51.85 11.89
C THR A 2 -16.99 -50.55 12.37
N PRO A 3 -16.42 -49.84 13.36
CA PRO A 3 -16.99 -48.57 13.81
C PRO A 3 -16.87 -47.54 12.70
N ASN A 4 -17.97 -46.85 12.42
CA ASN A 4 -18.06 -45.78 11.43
C ASN A 4 -17.05 -44.67 11.78
N PRO A 5 -16.21 -44.17 10.85
CA PRO A 5 -15.31 -43.07 11.15
C PRO A 5 -16.12 -41.84 11.55
N ARG A 6 -15.80 -41.27 12.72
CA ARG A 6 -16.41 -39.99 13.14
C ARG A 6 -16.14 -38.94 12.06
N PRO A 7 -17.12 -38.09 11.70
CA PRO A 7 -16.85 -36.96 10.84
C PRO A 7 -15.76 -36.10 11.48
N VAL A 8 -14.68 -35.86 10.74
CA VAL A 8 -13.65 -34.91 11.16
C VAL A 8 -14.29 -33.53 11.07
N VAL A 9 -14.77 -33.01 12.19
CA VAL A 9 -15.22 -31.62 12.29
C VAL A 9 -14.00 -30.74 12.02
N PRO A 10 -14.02 -29.83 11.02
CA PRO A 10 -12.91 -28.92 10.79
C PRO A 10 -12.63 -28.13 12.07
N ASN A 11 -11.37 -28.19 12.53
CA ASN A 11 -10.91 -27.56 13.76
C ASN A 11 -11.27 -26.06 13.75
N GLU A 12 -11.92 -25.55 14.82
CA GLU A 12 -12.42 -24.18 14.93
C GLU A 12 -11.31 -23.13 14.69
N MET A 13 -10.07 -23.45 15.07
CA MET A 13 -8.89 -22.62 14.79
C MET A 13 -8.60 -22.43 13.30
N GLY A 14 -9.03 -23.37 12.45
CA GLY A 14 -8.83 -23.31 11.00
C GLY A 14 -9.73 -22.28 10.31
N LYS A 15 -10.95 -22.04 10.80
CA LYS A 15 -11.87 -21.08 10.19
C LYS A 15 -11.47 -19.63 10.48
N GLN A 16 -11.13 -19.34 11.73
CA GLN A 16 -10.64 -18.01 12.12
C GLN A 16 -9.34 -17.66 11.40
N ALA A 17 -8.41 -18.61 11.27
CA ALA A 17 -7.17 -18.40 10.53
C ALA A 17 -7.41 -18.08 9.04
N VAL A 18 -8.36 -18.75 8.40
CA VAL A 18 -8.73 -18.47 6.99
C VAL A 18 -9.36 -17.08 6.87
N TYR A 19 -10.24 -16.71 7.79
CA TYR A 19 -10.90 -15.40 7.78
C TYR A 19 -9.88 -14.26 7.94
N ILE A 20 -9.00 -14.35 8.95
CA ILE A 20 -7.91 -13.40 9.19
C ILE A 20 -6.99 -13.30 7.97
N SER A 21 -6.72 -14.41 7.28
CA SER A 21 -5.89 -14.44 6.07
C SER A 21 -6.56 -13.72 4.89
N ILE A 22 -7.85 -13.96 4.65
CA ILE A 22 -8.62 -13.28 3.59
C ILE A 22 -8.64 -11.79 3.86
N PHE A 23 -8.98 -11.41 5.09
CA PHE A 23 -9.07 -10.03 5.51
C PHE A 23 -7.73 -9.30 5.38
N ARG A 24 -6.63 -9.92 5.81
CA ARG A 24 -5.27 -9.40 5.58
C ARG A 24 -5.03 -9.07 4.11
N GLY A 25 -5.48 -9.92 3.19
CA GLY A 25 -5.36 -9.69 1.77
C GLY A 25 -6.21 -8.53 1.24
N VAL A 26 -7.39 -8.28 1.84
CA VAL A 26 -8.26 -7.16 1.48
C VAL A 26 -7.63 -5.84 1.92
N VAL A 27 -7.28 -5.71 3.19
CA VAL A 27 -6.68 -4.48 3.75
C VAL A 27 -5.40 -4.12 3.03
N PHE A 28 -4.51 -5.10 2.81
CA PHE A 28 -3.26 -4.84 2.12
C PHE A 28 -3.48 -4.32 0.69
N ARG A 29 -4.45 -4.90 -0.03
CA ARG A 29 -4.79 -4.44 -1.39
C ARG A 29 -5.36 -3.03 -1.39
N GLU A 30 -6.21 -2.71 -0.43
CA GLU A 30 -6.80 -1.37 -0.30
C GLU A 30 -5.70 -0.33 -0.05
N ILE A 31 -4.77 -0.62 0.86
CA ILE A 31 -3.59 0.23 1.08
C ILE A 31 -2.77 0.41 -0.21
N GLU A 32 -2.49 -0.67 -0.94
CA GLU A 32 -1.73 -0.58 -2.21
C GLU A 32 -2.45 0.30 -3.25
N VAL A 33 -3.77 0.20 -3.35
CA VAL A 33 -4.57 1.06 -4.25
C VAL A 33 -4.43 2.52 -3.84
N CYS A 34 -4.54 2.83 -2.55
CA CYS A 34 -4.44 4.21 -2.04
C CYS A 34 -3.02 4.78 -2.20
N ILE A 35 -1.98 3.98 -1.96
CA ILE A 35 -0.57 4.38 -2.21
C ILE A 35 -0.38 4.73 -3.68
N ASN A 36 -0.82 3.88 -4.60
CA ASN A 36 -0.68 4.13 -6.03
C ASN A 36 -1.44 5.41 -6.46
N ALA A 37 -2.65 5.62 -5.94
CA ALA A 37 -3.41 6.83 -6.21
C ALA A 37 -2.69 8.09 -5.71
N LYS A 38 -2.17 8.08 -4.47
CA LYS A 38 -1.41 9.22 -3.92
C LYS A 38 -0.09 9.46 -4.67
N VAL A 39 0.60 8.40 -5.13
CA VAL A 39 1.79 8.55 -5.99
C VAL A 39 1.43 9.30 -7.27
N GLU A 40 0.38 8.88 -7.95
CA GLU A 40 -0.08 9.52 -9.20
C GLU A 40 -0.48 10.98 -8.97
N GLU A 41 -1.16 11.28 -7.86
CA GLU A 41 -1.55 12.64 -7.48
C GLU A 41 -0.33 13.56 -7.26
N GLN A 42 0.66 13.09 -6.51
CA GLN A 42 1.85 13.88 -6.17
C GLN A 42 2.86 13.96 -7.32
N PHE A 43 2.90 12.95 -8.19
CA PHE A 43 3.95 12.80 -9.18
C PHE A 43 4.07 14.03 -10.08
N ASP A 44 3.00 14.45 -10.76
CA ASP A 44 3.10 15.49 -11.78
C ASP A 44 3.58 16.84 -11.21
N ALA A 45 3.09 17.22 -10.03
CA ALA A 45 3.45 18.48 -9.38
C ALA A 45 4.93 18.47 -8.93
N ARG A 46 5.35 17.38 -8.26
CA ARG A 46 6.72 17.22 -7.75
C ARG A 46 7.72 17.02 -8.87
N PHE A 47 7.35 16.26 -9.90
CA PHE A 47 8.14 16.04 -11.11
C PHE A 47 8.39 17.35 -11.84
N ARG A 48 7.35 18.17 -12.04
CA ARG A 48 7.51 19.49 -12.68
C ARG A 48 8.37 20.45 -11.88
N ALA A 49 8.18 20.51 -10.56
CA ALA A 49 8.99 21.35 -9.68
C ALA A 49 10.48 20.97 -9.76
N ARG A 50 10.79 19.68 -9.63
CA ARG A 50 12.16 19.17 -9.67
C ARG A 50 12.80 19.29 -11.06
N PHE A 51 12.02 19.05 -12.12
CA PHE A 51 12.45 19.27 -13.50
C PHE A 51 12.88 20.72 -13.74
N LYS A 52 12.06 21.68 -13.30
CA LYS A 52 12.35 23.11 -13.41
C LYS A 52 13.59 23.50 -12.60
N GLU A 53 13.78 22.93 -11.41
CA GLU A 53 14.98 23.14 -10.60
C GLU A 53 16.25 22.65 -11.32
N ARG A 54 16.19 21.46 -11.94
CA ARG A 54 17.34 20.82 -12.61
C ARG A 54 17.71 21.46 -13.94
N LEU A 55 16.73 21.76 -14.79
CA LEU A 55 16.97 22.21 -16.18
C LEU A 55 16.62 23.67 -16.44
N GLY A 56 15.89 24.32 -15.53
CA GLY A 56 15.39 25.67 -15.71
C GLY A 56 14.19 25.77 -16.67
N GLU A 57 13.59 26.96 -16.74
CA GLU A 57 12.37 27.22 -17.52
C GLU A 57 12.57 27.06 -19.04
N ALA A 58 13.80 27.21 -19.53
CA ALA A 58 14.11 27.08 -20.96
C ALA A 58 13.81 25.66 -21.52
N PHE A 59 13.74 24.65 -20.65
CA PHE A 59 13.47 23.26 -21.02
C PHE A 59 12.00 22.85 -20.90
N GLU A 60 11.10 23.77 -20.52
CA GLU A 60 9.65 23.51 -20.44
C GLU A 60 9.06 22.87 -21.71
N PRO A 61 9.45 23.25 -22.95
CA PRO A 61 8.93 22.58 -24.15
C PRO A 61 9.28 21.08 -24.24
N LYS A 62 10.35 20.64 -23.55
CA LYS A 62 10.79 19.24 -23.50
C LYS A 62 10.25 18.47 -22.29
N PHE A 63 9.50 19.13 -21.40
CA PHE A 63 8.95 18.53 -20.19
C PHE A 63 8.12 17.28 -20.49
N LYS A 64 7.06 17.42 -21.31
CA LYS A 64 6.13 16.31 -21.62
C LYS A 64 6.83 15.05 -22.16
N PRO A 65 7.69 15.13 -23.20
CA PRO A 65 8.36 13.95 -23.70
C PRO A 65 9.34 13.34 -22.69
N MET A 66 10.04 14.15 -21.88
CA MET A 66 10.91 13.62 -20.82
C MET A 66 10.13 12.96 -19.70
N ALA A 67 9.04 13.59 -19.24
CA ALA A 67 8.13 13.04 -18.24
C ALA A 67 7.58 11.68 -18.69
N GLN A 68 7.13 11.53 -19.93
CA GLN A 68 6.63 10.26 -20.45
C GLN A 68 7.68 9.13 -20.40
N LEU A 69 8.96 9.45 -20.61
CA LEU A 69 10.03 8.45 -20.64
C LEU A 69 10.41 7.98 -19.23
N VAL A 70 10.42 8.87 -18.24
CA VAL A 70 10.83 8.52 -16.87
C VAL A 70 9.65 8.10 -15.98
N ARG A 71 8.42 8.54 -16.29
CA ARG A 71 7.24 8.32 -15.44
C ARG A 71 7.02 6.85 -15.12
N GLY A 72 7.03 5.97 -16.11
CA GLY A 72 6.81 4.53 -15.89
C GLY A 72 7.79 3.96 -14.85
N ASN A 73 9.08 4.21 -15.06
CA ASN A 73 10.13 3.68 -14.18
C ASN A 73 10.13 4.35 -12.80
N VAL A 74 9.90 5.66 -12.73
CA VAL A 74 9.88 6.39 -11.44
C VAL A 74 8.66 5.98 -10.64
N VAL A 75 7.46 5.94 -11.24
CA VAL A 75 6.23 5.54 -10.55
C VAL A 75 6.32 4.10 -10.08
N GLU A 76 6.84 3.18 -10.89
CA GLU A 76 7.01 1.78 -10.51
C GLU A 76 7.99 1.64 -9.33
N GLU A 77 9.19 2.23 -9.42
CA GLU A 77 10.19 2.10 -8.36
C GLU A 77 9.76 2.82 -7.07
N LEU A 78 9.17 4.00 -7.19
CA LEU A 78 8.65 4.76 -6.06
C LEU A 78 7.46 4.04 -5.41
N GLY A 79 6.53 3.53 -6.21
CA GLY A 79 5.40 2.72 -5.72
C GLY A 79 5.86 1.47 -4.99
N ASN A 80 6.90 0.79 -5.49
CA ASN A 80 7.49 -0.37 -4.81
C ASN A 80 8.14 0.01 -3.47
N LYS A 81 8.91 1.11 -3.42
CA LYS A 81 9.52 1.59 -2.18
C LYS A 81 8.44 1.98 -1.15
N LEU A 82 7.42 2.73 -1.58
CA LEU A 82 6.33 3.17 -0.72
C LEU A 82 5.44 2.00 -0.26
N SER A 83 5.18 1.02 -1.12
CA SER A 83 4.47 -0.19 -0.70
C SER A 83 5.24 -0.95 0.40
N GLN A 84 6.56 -1.05 0.26
CA GLN A 84 7.38 -1.73 1.29
C GLN A 84 7.38 -1.00 2.64
N THR A 85 7.38 0.34 2.64
CA THR A 85 7.41 1.15 3.87
C THR A 85 6.01 1.47 4.39
N VAL A 86 5.23 2.21 3.62
CA VAL A 86 3.90 2.72 3.99
C VAL A 86 2.93 1.56 4.17
N ALA A 87 2.84 0.62 3.23
CA ALA A 87 1.88 -0.47 3.36
C ALA A 87 2.19 -1.35 4.57
N GLY A 88 3.47 -1.57 4.87
CA GLY A 88 3.87 -2.26 6.09
C GLY A 88 3.39 -1.54 7.34
N ILE A 89 3.68 -0.25 7.49
CA ILE A 89 3.36 0.53 8.70
C ILE A 89 1.84 0.64 8.89
N VAL A 90 1.14 1.14 7.87
CA VAL A 90 -0.31 1.37 7.92
C VAL A 90 -1.07 0.07 8.13
N PHE A 91 -0.67 -1.01 7.44
CA PHE A 91 -1.27 -2.33 7.64
C PHE A 91 -1.10 -2.79 9.10
N HIS A 92 0.10 -2.68 9.66
CA HIS A 92 0.32 -3.12 11.04
C HIS A 92 -0.47 -2.30 12.05
N SER A 93 -0.68 -1.01 11.80
CA SER A 93 -1.46 -0.11 12.64
C SER A 93 -2.94 -0.50 12.61
N VAL A 94 -3.58 -0.38 11.44
CA VAL A 94 -5.00 -0.67 11.19
C VAL A 94 -5.37 -2.10 11.60
N PHE A 95 -4.59 -3.08 11.15
CA PHE A 95 -4.89 -4.48 11.40
C PHE A 95 -4.76 -4.85 12.89
N ARG A 96 -3.82 -4.23 13.61
CA ARG A 96 -3.68 -4.44 15.05
C ARG A 96 -4.88 -3.88 15.79
N GLU A 97 -5.29 -2.67 15.45
CA GLU A 97 -6.40 -1.99 16.09
C GLU A 97 -7.70 -2.81 15.95
N VAL A 98 -8.05 -3.20 14.73
CA VAL A 98 -9.23 -4.04 14.46
C VAL A 98 -9.21 -5.33 15.28
N LEU A 99 -8.06 -6.00 15.38
CA LEU A 99 -7.93 -7.23 16.15
C LEU A 99 -8.03 -7.00 17.66
N ASP A 100 -7.42 -5.93 18.17
CA ASP A 100 -7.43 -5.60 19.59
C ASP A 100 -8.84 -5.22 20.06
N GLU A 101 -9.54 -4.40 19.26
CA GLU A 101 -10.93 -4.02 19.52
C GLU A 101 -11.89 -5.20 19.42
N THR A 102 -11.79 -5.99 18.36
CA THR A 102 -12.60 -7.21 18.19
C THR A 102 -12.36 -8.17 19.36
N GLY A 103 -11.09 -8.40 19.71
CA GLY A 103 -10.72 -9.25 20.82
C GLY A 103 -11.25 -8.73 22.16
N ALA A 104 -11.25 -7.41 22.38
CA ALA A 104 -11.77 -6.79 23.60
C ALA A 104 -13.28 -6.99 23.74
N VAL A 105 -14.04 -6.81 22.66
CA VAL A 105 -15.49 -7.06 22.64
C VAL A 105 -15.77 -8.54 22.85
N MET A 106 -15.09 -9.43 22.12
CA MET A 106 -15.28 -10.88 22.22
C MET A 106 -14.96 -11.44 23.60
N ARG A 107 -13.99 -10.87 24.33
CA ARG A 107 -13.69 -11.23 25.73
C ARG A 107 -14.83 -10.89 26.69
N ARG A 108 -15.65 -9.87 26.39
CA ARG A 108 -16.77 -9.43 27.24
C ARG A 108 -18.06 -10.19 26.94
N LEU A 109 -18.16 -10.78 25.75
CA LEU A 109 -19.34 -11.51 25.32
C LEU A 109 -19.32 -12.96 25.82
N HIS A 110 -20.38 -13.36 26.53
CA HIS A 110 -20.63 -14.77 26.81
C HIS A 110 -21.51 -15.36 25.71
N ALA A 111 -20.91 -16.15 24.82
CA ALA A 111 -21.65 -16.88 23.80
C ALA A 111 -22.13 -18.24 24.33
N PRO A 112 -23.42 -18.59 24.17
CA PRO A 112 -23.98 -19.83 24.72
C PRO A 112 -23.53 -21.10 23.97
N ASN A 113 -23.02 -20.96 22.76
CA ASN A 113 -22.46 -22.06 21.95
C ASN A 113 -21.51 -21.52 20.87
N THR A 114 -20.78 -22.42 20.22
CA THR A 114 -19.76 -22.08 19.20
C THR A 114 -20.33 -21.31 18.01
N TRP A 115 -21.46 -21.73 17.42
CA TRP A 115 -21.94 -21.09 16.19
C TRP A 115 -22.41 -19.65 16.43
N VAL A 116 -22.99 -19.36 17.60
CA VAL A 116 -23.31 -17.99 18.02
C VAL A 116 -22.04 -17.19 18.21
N ARG A 117 -21.01 -17.77 18.84
CA ARG A 117 -19.71 -17.12 19.02
C ARG A 117 -19.05 -16.75 17.69
N ASP A 118 -19.10 -17.66 16.71
CA ASP A 118 -18.50 -17.44 15.39
C ASP A 118 -19.25 -16.33 14.63
N ALA A 119 -20.58 -16.36 14.62
CA ALA A 119 -21.37 -15.30 13.99
C ALA A 119 -21.17 -13.93 14.66
N MET A 120 -21.01 -13.91 15.99
CA MET A 120 -20.69 -12.69 16.73
C MET A 120 -19.28 -12.18 16.42
N TYR A 121 -18.30 -13.08 16.28
CA TYR A 121 -16.95 -12.70 15.88
C TYR A 121 -16.97 -12.04 14.51
N ASP A 122 -17.64 -12.64 13.52
CA ASP A 122 -17.74 -12.09 12.17
C ASP A 122 -18.39 -10.70 12.16
N LEU A 123 -19.48 -10.53 12.92
CA LEU A 123 -20.18 -9.24 13.01
C LEU A 123 -19.31 -8.16 13.66
N VAL A 124 -18.75 -8.45 14.83
CA VAL A 124 -17.93 -7.50 15.59
C VAL A 124 -16.68 -7.13 14.79
N PHE A 125 -16.06 -8.11 14.15
CA PHE A 125 -14.87 -7.87 13.34
C PHE A 125 -15.17 -6.94 12.17
N HIS A 126 -16.27 -7.16 11.46
CA HIS A 126 -16.65 -6.30 10.33
C HIS A 126 -17.00 -4.88 10.78
N GLU A 127 -17.76 -4.75 11.87
CA GLU A 127 -18.10 -3.44 12.46
C GLU A 127 -16.84 -2.67 12.87
N LYS A 128 -15.88 -3.35 13.52
CA LYS A 128 -14.62 -2.72 13.92
C LYS A 128 -13.69 -2.41 12.76
N TYR A 129 -13.76 -3.20 11.69
CA TYR A 129 -13.05 -2.85 10.48
C TYR A 129 -13.57 -1.55 9.87
N ASP A 130 -14.89 -1.46 9.66
CA ASP A 130 -15.51 -0.29 9.02
C ASP A 130 -15.22 0.97 9.85
N GLU A 131 -15.31 0.89 11.19
CA GLU A 131 -14.98 1.99 12.11
C GLU A 131 -13.51 2.45 11.98
N VAL A 132 -12.55 1.52 12.01
CA VAL A 132 -11.12 1.87 11.89
C VAL A 132 -10.80 2.44 10.50
N MET A 133 -11.42 1.91 9.44
CA MET A 133 -11.23 2.43 8.10
C MET A 133 -11.81 3.84 7.93
N ASP A 134 -12.99 4.09 8.48
CA ASP A 134 -13.65 5.40 8.36
C ASP A 134 -12.97 6.48 9.24
N GLU A 135 -12.45 6.11 10.41
CA GLU A 135 -11.96 7.08 11.40
C GLU A 135 -10.46 7.31 11.37
N GLN A 136 -9.65 6.33 10.96
CA GLN A 136 -8.20 6.35 11.20
C GLN A 136 -7.35 6.10 9.96
N PHE A 137 -7.86 5.35 9.00
CA PHE A 137 -7.07 4.91 7.85
C PHE A 137 -6.47 6.07 7.06
N ASP A 138 -7.27 7.07 6.73
CA ASP A 138 -6.82 8.20 5.92
C ASP A 138 -5.74 9.02 6.63
N ASP A 139 -5.93 9.29 7.93
CA ASP A 139 -4.99 10.04 8.76
C ASP A 139 -3.65 9.32 8.89
N GLU A 140 -3.68 8.01 9.19
CA GLU A 140 -2.46 7.19 9.32
C GLU A 140 -1.74 7.04 7.96
N LEU A 141 -2.52 6.87 6.89
CA LEU A 141 -1.99 6.80 5.53
C LEU A 141 -1.29 8.11 5.16
N GLU A 142 -1.91 9.26 5.39
CA GLU A 142 -1.31 10.56 5.09
C GLU A 142 -0.06 10.82 5.94
N ALA A 143 -0.14 10.59 7.25
CA ALA A 143 0.96 10.77 8.18
C ALA A 143 2.18 9.90 7.84
N THR A 144 1.96 8.72 7.25
CA THR A 144 3.03 7.81 6.85
C THR A 144 3.50 8.05 5.41
N PHE A 145 2.57 8.34 4.50
CA PHE A 145 2.85 8.48 3.07
C PHE A 145 3.68 9.72 2.77
N ASP A 146 3.27 10.88 3.27
CA ASP A 146 3.90 12.15 2.87
C ASP A 146 5.40 12.19 3.21
N PRO A 147 5.83 11.83 4.45
CA PRO A 147 7.26 11.79 4.78
C PRO A 147 8.02 10.75 3.96
N ALA A 148 7.44 9.56 3.75
CA ALA A 148 8.08 8.51 2.98
C ALA A 148 8.22 8.89 1.49
N PHE A 149 7.23 9.60 0.94
CA PHE A 149 7.28 10.12 -0.42
C PHE A 149 8.34 11.22 -0.54
N ASP A 150 8.37 12.18 0.38
CA ASP A 150 9.35 13.28 0.36
C ASP A 150 10.80 12.76 0.50
N GLU A 151 11.00 11.66 1.22
CA GLU A 151 12.31 10.99 1.33
C GLU A 151 12.68 10.24 0.04
N ALA A 152 11.75 9.43 -0.50
CA ALA A 152 12.06 8.53 -1.61
C ALA A 152 12.04 9.21 -2.98
N PHE A 153 11.19 10.21 -3.19
CA PHE A 153 10.98 10.83 -4.50
C PHE A 153 12.25 11.47 -5.08
N PRO A 154 13.01 12.31 -4.34
CA PRO A 154 14.20 12.94 -4.89
C PRO A 154 15.25 11.91 -5.33
N GLU A 155 15.47 10.85 -4.54
CA GLU A 155 16.41 9.78 -4.85
C GLU A 155 16.05 9.07 -6.16
N VAL A 156 14.81 8.58 -6.26
CA VAL A 156 14.34 7.81 -7.42
C VAL A 156 14.27 8.70 -8.65
N PHE A 157 13.74 9.93 -8.53
CA PHE A 157 13.69 10.89 -9.63
C PHE A 157 15.09 11.17 -10.15
N ASP A 158 16.02 11.58 -9.27
CA ASP A 158 17.33 12.07 -9.66
C ASP A 158 18.12 10.95 -10.37
N GLN A 159 18.03 9.72 -9.85
CA GLN A 159 18.63 8.55 -10.49
C GLN A 159 18.09 8.32 -11.90
N LYS A 160 16.77 8.20 -12.08
CA LYS A 160 16.17 7.92 -13.40
C LYS A 160 16.36 9.06 -14.39
N PHE A 161 16.37 10.28 -13.88
CA PHE A 161 16.60 11.46 -14.69
C PHE A 161 18.03 11.51 -15.21
N ASP A 162 19.02 11.19 -14.38
CA ASP A 162 20.42 11.12 -14.78
C ASP A 162 20.68 9.98 -15.77
N GLU A 163 20.04 8.82 -15.58
CA GLU A 163 20.04 7.71 -16.54
C GLU A 163 19.52 8.15 -17.92
N LEU A 164 18.40 8.89 -17.95
CA LEU A 164 17.82 9.42 -19.19
C LEU A 164 18.75 10.44 -19.87
N LEU A 165 19.29 11.40 -19.12
CA LEU A 165 20.22 12.39 -19.67
C LEU A 165 21.48 11.74 -20.24
N ALA A 166 22.03 10.71 -19.58
CA ALA A 166 23.16 9.96 -20.09
C ALA A 166 22.86 9.25 -21.42
N VAL A 167 21.65 8.72 -21.60
CA VAL A 167 21.22 8.11 -22.88
C VAL A 167 21.09 9.16 -23.98
N VAL A 168 20.44 10.29 -23.69
CA VAL A 168 20.25 11.37 -24.68
C VAL A 168 21.58 11.97 -25.11
N THR A 169 22.48 12.25 -24.16
CA THR A 169 23.81 12.83 -24.46
C THR A 169 24.75 11.86 -25.18
N LYS A 170 24.65 10.55 -24.93
CA LYS A 170 25.40 9.54 -25.68
C LYS A 170 24.87 9.36 -27.10
N ALA A 171 23.55 9.51 -27.31
CA ALA A 171 22.94 9.43 -28.64
C ALA A 171 23.37 10.59 -29.55
N ASP A 172 23.66 11.77 -28.98
CA ASP A 172 24.14 12.96 -29.69
C ASP A 172 25.68 13.01 -29.87
N SER A 173 26.42 12.02 -29.37
CA SER A 173 27.85 11.92 -29.66
C SER A 173 28.05 11.50 -31.13
N PRO A 174 28.73 12.31 -31.97
CA PRO A 174 29.02 11.89 -33.34
C PRO A 174 29.85 10.61 -33.26
N LYS A 175 29.40 9.57 -33.96
CA LYS A 175 30.26 8.42 -34.29
C LYS A 175 31.54 8.99 -34.87
N ALA A 176 32.61 9.00 -34.08
CA ALA A 176 33.93 9.30 -34.58
C ALA A 176 34.22 8.31 -35.72
N ALA A 177 34.64 8.88 -36.84
CA ALA A 177 34.89 8.23 -38.12
C ALA A 177 35.86 7.04 -38.03
#